data_AF-A0A4Y2PHR2-F1
#
_entry.id   AF-A0A4Y2PHR2-F1
#
_cell.length_a   1.000
_cell.length_b   1.000
_cell.length_c   1.000
_cell.angle_alpha   90.00
_cell.angle_beta   90.00
_cell.angle_gamma   90.00
#
_symmetry.space_group_name_H-M   'P 1'
#
loop_
_entity.id
_entity.type
_entity.pdbx_description
1 polymer ?
#
loop_
_entity_poly.entity_id
_entity_poly.type
_entity_poly.pdbx_seq_one_letter_code
_entity_poly.pdbx_strand_id
1 'polypeptide(L)'
;MSSFSASAEDTLEYNMSEDLEDSPAVINSCQKEDLILEAKEIGENVPPTANICDVQDIILDSDEYKGDPDFVKGILESTVTDRKLQEEKEFELEKLNREQELIKLTQQQELELEKLKINRELELARMQTQNTNQGVIYQQIPEASNIKKKFTLPKLQFRQFGDNLKDWLPFWSQFEHTDKDDDIAPENKFQYLVQATVVGSRAREVVESFPPTVENYAKAVDSLKARFGREDLLVEVYVSELLKLIFSVQSNQKLSPIFLYDKLESYLRALETLGVTTDKCASILYPMSNHVLTRNFLKLGIGVLPPVLQMMQRNGWRI
;
A
#
# COMPACT_ATOMS: atom_id res chain seq x y z
N MET A 1 32.39 42.68 -5.92
CA MET A 1 33.43 41.74 -5.44
C MET A 1 32.70 40.71 -4.60
N SER A 2 32.59 39.43 -4.89
CA SER A 2 33.02 38.52 -5.95
C SER A 2 32.03 37.35 -5.82
N SER A 3 31.06 37.19 -6.72
CA SER A 3 30.97 36.04 -7.63
C SER A 3 31.53 34.71 -7.08
N PHE A 4 30.68 33.69 -6.94
CA PHE A 4 30.83 32.42 -7.68
C PHE A 4 29.53 31.59 -7.62
N SER A 5 29.03 31.27 -8.81
CA SER A 5 27.97 30.31 -9.14
C SER A 5 28.58 28.98 -9.59
N ALA A 6 27.92 27.85 -9.33
CA ALA A 6 27.90 26.60 -10.13
C ALA A 6 27.16 25.56 -9.26
N SER A 7 25.93 25.14 -9.55
CA SER A 7 25.53 24.14 -10.57
C SER A 7 26.44 22.92 -10.58
N ALA A 8 25.94 21.81 -10.04
CA ALA A 8 26.46 20.47 -10.24
C ALA A 8 25.24 19.56 -10.54
N GLU A 9 24.69 19.76 -11.74
CA GLU A 9 24.13 18.67 -12.52
C GLU A 9 25.35 17.89 -13.02
N ASP A 10 25.65 16.74 -12.41
CA ASP A 10 26.56 15.77 -13.00
C ASP A 10 25.72 14.59 -13.50
N THR A 11 25.44 14.70 -14.79
CA THR A 11 25.05 13.69 -15.74
C THR A 11 26.01 12.49 -15.62
N LEU A 12 25.53 11.35 -15.13
CA LEU A 12 26.19 10.07 -15.38
C LEU A 12 25.83 9.62 -16.81
N GLU A 13 26.39 10.33 -17.80
CA GLU A 13 26.61 9.79 -19.12
C GLU A 13 27.79 8.83 -19.02
N TYR A 14 27.47 7.55 -18.81
CA TYR A 14 28.44 6.47 -18.89
C TYR A 14 28.78 6.22 -20.37
N ASN A 15 29.70 7.03 -20.89
CA ASN A 15 30.39 6.77 -22.14
C ASN A 15 31.31 5.55 -21.94
N MET A 16 30.91 4.38 -22.47
CA MET A 16 31.81 3.27 -22.77
C MET A 16 31.74 2.93 -24.26
N SER A 17 32.08 3.91 -25.08
CA SER A 17 32.41 3.68 -26.48
C SER A 17 33.71 4.41 -26.74
N GLU A 18 34.83 3.70 -26.60
CA GLU A 18 36.03 3.80 -27.46
C GLU A 18 37.19 2.99 -26.86
N ASP A 19 37.97 2.40 -27.78
CA ASP A 19 39.31 1.79 -27.64
C ASP A 19 39.41 0.26 -27.57
N LEU A 20 39.16 -0.44 -28.70
CA LEU A 20 39.80 -1.74 -29.01
C LEU A 20 40.05 -1.89 -30.53
N GLU A 21 41.14 -1.26 -31.00
CA GLU A 21 41.62 -1.27 -32.40
C GLU A 21 42.64 -2.40 -32.74
N ASP A 22 42.85 -3.42 -31.89
CA ASP A 22 43.78 -4.53 -32.19
C ASP A 22 43.07 -5.90 -32.25
N SER A 23 43.09 -6.55 -33.44
CA SER A 23 42.36 -7.79 -33.78
C SER A 23 42.60 -9.01 -32.89
N PRO A 24 43.81 -9.25 -32.30
CA PRO A 24 44.02 -10.31 -31.32
C PRO A 24 43.78 -9.86 -29.86
N ALA A 25 43.64 -8.56 -29.58
CA ALA A 25 43.48 -8.06 -28.21
C ALA A 25 42.10 -8.37 -27.61
N VAL A 26 41.06 -8.42 -28.45
CA VAL A 26 39.68 -8.69 -28.01
C VAL A 26 39.53 -10.13 -27.53
N ILE A 27 40.02 -11.11 -28.31
CA ILE A 27 40.04 -12.54 -27.97
C ILE A 27 40.85 -12.80 -26.69
N ASN A 28 41.93 -12.05 -26.47
CA ASN A 28 42.76 -12.15 -25.28
C ASN A 28 42.10 -11.61 -24.01
N SER A 29 41.05 -10.79 -24.13
CA SER A 29 40.37 -10.15 -23.01
C SER A 29 39.09 -10.86 -22.55
N CYS A 30 38.59 -11.82 -23.32
CA CYS A 30 37.32 -12.50 -23.06
C CYS A 30 37.45 -13.68 -22.07
N GLN A 31 36.33 -14.03 -21.42
CA GLN A 31 36.29 -15.15 -20.50
C GLN A 31 36.34 -16.48 -21.26
N LYS A 32 36.87 -17.52 -20.60
CA LYS A 32 36.99 -18.86 -21.17
C LYS A 32 35.62 -19.39 -21.63
N GLU A 33 34.55 -19.10 -20.90
CA GLU A 33 33.20 -19.53 -21.27
C GLU A 33 32.72 -18.90 -22.59
N ASP A 34 33.03 -17.63 -22.84
CA ASP A 34 32.64 -16.92 -24.06
C ASP A 34 33.36 -17.50 -25.29
N LEU A 35 34.67 -17.71 -25.15
CA LEU A 35 35.51 -18.28 -26.21
C LEU A 35 35.09 -19.73 -26.54
N ILE A 36 34.63 -20.50 -25.55
CA ILE A 36 34.08 -21.84 -25.80
C ILE A 36 32.77 -21.77 -26.58
N LEU A 37 31.92 -20.78 -26.29
CA LEU A 37 30.66 -20.57 -27.01
C LEU A 37 30.91 -20.17 -28.46
N GLU A 38 31.85 -19.25 -28.66
CA GLU A 38 32.29 -18.75 -29.96
C GLU A 38 32.92 -19.86 -30.81
N ALA A 39 33.88 -20.62 -30.24
CA ALA A 39 34.50 -21.76 -30.92
C ALA A 39 33.44 -22.77 -31.42
N LYS A 40 32.37 -22.98 -30.64
CA LYS A 40 31.27 -23.86 -31.03
C LYS A 40 30.38 -23.26 -32.13
N GLU A 41 30.22 -21.94 -32.18
CA GLU A 41 29.47 -21.25 -33.24
C GLU A 41 30.22 -21.21 -34.58
N ILE A 42 31.55 -21.12 -34.55
CA ILE A 42 32.40 -21.25 -35.76
C ILE A 42 32.61 -22.72 -36.18
N GLY A 43 32.06 -23.69 -35.44
CA GLY A 43 32.10 -25.11 -35.79
C GLY A 43 33.33 -25.88 -35.29
N GLU A 44 34.17 -25.25 -34.46
CA GLU A 44 35.35 -25.84 -33.85
C GLU A 44 35.02 -26.64 -32.57
N ASN A 45 35.76 -27.72 -32.34
CA ASN A 45 35.53 -28.59 -31.18
C ASN A 45 36.54 -28.29 -30.07
N VAL A 46 36.07 -27.68 -28.99
CA VAL A 46 36.91 -27.38 -27.82
C VAL A 46 36.99 -28.58 -26.88
N PRO A 47 38.19 -29.10 -26.59
CA PRO A 47 38.38 -30.17 -25.61
C PRO A 47 37.93 -29.74 -24.20
N PRO A 48 37.25 -30.61 -23.42
CA PRO A 48 36.78 -30.27 -22.07
C PRO A 48 37.91 -29.90 -21.09
N THR A 49 39.14 -30.34 -21.38
CA THR A 49 40.34 -30.10 -20.56
C THR A 49 41.18 -28.92 -21.04
N ALA A 50 40.80 -28.26 -22.14
CA ALA A 50 41.54 -27.14 -22.72
C ALA A 50 41.57 -25.95 -21.76
N ASN A 51 42.70 -25.27 -21.63
CA ASN A 51 42.83 -24.00 -20.91
C ASN A 51 42.47 -22.83 -21.81
N ILE A 52 42.30 -21.63 -21.25
CA ILE A 52 41.86 -20.45 -22.01
C ILE A 52 42.75 -20.16 -23.23
N CYS A 53 44.07 -20.29 -23.09
CA CYS A 53 45.03 -20.12 -24.18
C CYS A 53 44.84 -21.17 -25.28
N ASP A 54 44.58 -22.43 -24.91
CA ASP A 54 44.32 -23.49 -25.89
C ASP A 54 43.04 -23.20 -26.71
N VAL A 55 42.02 -22.59 -26.09
CA VAL A 55 40.78 -22.19 -26.79
C VAL A 55 41.02 -20.98 -27.70
N GLN A 56 41.83 -20.02 -27.25
CA GLN A 56 42.21 -18.86 -28.06
C GLN A 56 43.00 -19.29 -29.30
N ASP A 57 43.95 -20.20 -29.14
CA ASP A 57 44.74 -20.74 -30.25
C ASP A 57 43.85 -21.47 -31.27
N ILE A 58 42.87 -22.28 -30.81
CA ILE A 58 41.90 -22.95 -31.70
C ILE A 58 41.10 -21.95 -32.53
N ILE A 59 40.62 -20.87 -31.92
CA ILE A 59 39.83 -19.84 -32.63
C ILE A 59 40.70 -19.10 -33.64
N LEU A 60 41.90 -18.68 -33.23
CA LEU A 60 42.85 -17.96 -34.08
C LEU A 60 43.34 -18.81 -35.27
N ASP A 61 43.39 -20.13 -35.11
CA ASP A 61 43.80 -21.06 -36.16
C ASP A 61 42.66 -21.55 -37.08
N SER A 62 41.41 -21.26 -36.74
CA SER A 62 40.24 -21.64 -37.55
C SER A 62 40.24 -21.01 -38.95
N ASP A 63 39.65 -21.72 -39.91
CA ASP A 63 39.52 -21.24 -41.29
C ASP A 63 38.60 -20.02 -41.38
N GLU A 64 37.59 -19.95 -40.51
CA GLU A 64 36.64 -18.86 -40.36
C GLU A 64 37.34 -17.57 -39.88
N TYR A 65 38.19 -17.65 -38.85
CA TYR A 65 38.94 -16.49 -38.37
C TYR A 65 39.98 -16.00 -39.40
N LYS A 66 40.66 -16.92 -40.10
CA LYS A 66 41.61 -16.58 -41.17
C LYS A 66 40.93 -15.97 -42.40
N GLY A 67 39.69 -16.36 -42.67
CA GLY A 67 38.88 -15.86 -43.79
C GLY A 67 38.25 -14.50 -43.53
N ASP A 68 37.67 -14.31 -42.35
CA ASP A 68 36.97 -13.09 -41.94
C ASP A 68 37.09 -12.84 -40.42
N PRO A 69 38.17 -12.18 -39.96
CA PRO A 69 38.38 -11.89 -38.54
C PRO A 69 37.30 -10.99 -37.93
N ASP A 70 36.73 -10.07 -38.72
CA ASP A 70 35.71 -9.12 -38.27
C ASP A 70 34.36 -9.83 -38.01
N PHE A 71 34.05 -10.86 -38.81
CA PHE A 71 32.88 -11.70 -38.58
C PHE A 71 32.94 -12.45 -37.24
N VAL A 72 34.09 -13.08 -36.95
CA VAL A 72 34.31 -13.82 -35.69
C VAL A 72 34.27 -12.86 -34.49
N LYS A 73 34.91 -11.69 -34.61
CA LYS A 73 34.81 -10.61 -33.61
C LYS A 73 33.36 -10.18 -33.34
N GLY A 74 32.54 -10.04 -34.38
CA GLY A 74 31.13 -9.69 -34.24
C GLY A 74 30.30 -10.76 -33.50
N ILE A 75 30.64 -12.04 -33.69
CA ILE A 75 30.05 -13.15 -32.93
C ILE A 75 30.44 -13.05 -31.44
N LEU A 76 31.72 -12.82 -31.14
CA LEU A 76 32.18 -12.63 -29.77
C LEU A 76 31.54 -11.43 -29.07
N GLU A 77 31.44 -10.30 -29.77
CA GLU A 77 30.80 -9.10 -29.23
C GLU A 77 29.32 -9.34 -28.95
N SER A 78 28.60 -10.04 -29.84
CA SER A 78 27.19 -10.40 -29.64
C SER A 78 27.02 -11.32 -28.44
N THR A 79 27.81 -12.39 -28.34
CA THR A 79 27.72 -13.38 -27.26
C THR A 79 28.05 -12.78 -25.90
N VAL A 80 29.10 -11.94 -25.81
CA VAL A 80 29.46 -11.21 -24.59
C VAL A 80 28.36 -10.22 -24.19
N THR A 81 27.74 -9.54 -25.15
CA THR A 81 26.66 -8.59 -24.88
C THR A 81 25.40 -9.30 -24.39
N ASP A 82 25.04 -10.42 -25.00
CA ASP A 82 23.87 -11.22 -24.60
C ASP A 82 24.04 -11.80 -23.18
N ARG A 83 25.24 -12.28 -22.84
CA ARG A 83 25.54 -12.74 -21.48
C ARG A 83 25.43 -11.62 -20.45
N LYS A 84 26.02 -10.45 -20.70
CA LYS A 84 25.91 -9.28 -19.81
C LYS A 84 24.45 -8.87 -19.59
N LEU A 85 23.65 -8.87 -20.65
CA LEU A 85 22.22 -8.58 -20.56
C LEU A 85 21.46 -9.65 -19.75
N GLN A 86 21.87 -10.91 -19.87
CA GLN A 86 21.26 -12.00 -19.10
C GLN A 86 21.63 -11.93 -17.62
N GLU A 87 22.90 -11.65 -17.29
CA GLU A 87 23.37 -11.42 -15.92
C GLU A 87 22.62 -10.25 -15.27
N GLU A 88 22.41 -9.14 -16.00
CA GLU A 88 21.65 -7.99 -15.51
C GLU A 88 20.18 -8.33 -15.22
N LYS A 89 19.54 -9.11 -16.10
CA LYS A 89 18.17 -9.59 -15.89
C LYS A 89 18.06 -10.52 -14.70
N GLU A 90 19.02 -11.42 -14.52
CA GLU A 90 19.06 -12.33 -13.36
C GLU A 90 19.25 -11.55 -12.05
N PHE A 91 20.12 -10.55 -12.06
CA PHE A 91 20.35 -9.66 -10.91
C PHE A 91 19.08 -8.89 -10.52
N GLU A 92 18.38 -8.28 -11.48
CA GLU A 92 17.13 -7.56 -11.21
C GLU A 92 16.01 -8.50 -10.77
N LEU A 93 15.93 -9.72 -11.33
CA LEU A 93 14.98 -10.73 -10.88
C LEU A 93 15.25 -11.16 -9.44
N GLU A 94 16.52 -11.34 -9.07
CA GLU A 94 16.90 -11.72 -7.72
C GLU A 94 16.60 -10.61 -6.70
N LYS A 95 16.87 -9.36 -7.06
CA LYS A 95 16.51 -8.18 -6.26
C LYS A 95 15.00 -8.09 -6.02
N LEU A 96 14.20 -8.27 -7.07
CA LEU A 96 12.74 -8.30 -6.96
C LEU A 96 12.25 -9.45 -6.05
N ASN A 97 12.88 -10.62 -6.13
CA ASN A 97 12.51 -11.75 -5.29
C ASN A 97 12.82 -11.51 -3.81
N ARG A 98 13.98 -10.91 -3.49
CA ARG A 98 14.32 -10.50 -2.12
C ARG A 98 13.34 -9.45 -1.58
N GLU A 99 12.93 -8.49 -2.39
CA GLU A 99 11.94 -7.49 -1.99
C GLU A 99 10.58 -8.12 -1.68
N GLN A 100 10.14 -9.10 -2.48
CA GLN A 100 8.92 -9.86 -2.22
C GLN A 100 9.00 -10.69 -0.92
N GLU A 101 10.16 -11.28 -0.62
CA GLU A 101 10.38 -11.98 0.66
C GLU A 101 10.31 -11.04 1.86
N LEU A 102 10.91 -9.84 1.75
CA LEU A 102 10.83 -8.81 2.80
C LEU A 102 9.38 -8.40 3.06
N ILE A 103 8.59 -8.15 2.01
CA ILE A 103 7.16 -7.81 2.14
C ILE A 103 6.39 -8.92 2.85
N LYS A 104 6.61 -10.19 2.49
CA LYS A 104 5.97 -11.34 3.16
C LYS A 104 6.33 -11.41 4.64
N LEU A 105 7.61 -11.19 4.97
CA LEU A 105 8.09 -11.21 6.35
C LEU A 105 7.45 -10.09 7.18
N THR A 106 7.38 -8.88 6.63
CA THR A 106 6.74 -7.73 7.30
C THR A 106 5.26 -8.00 7.55
N GLN A 107 4.52 -8.51 6.57
CA GLN A 107 3.11 -8.89 6.74
C GLN A 107 2.92 -9.95 7.82
N GLN A 108 3.83 -10.92 7.90
CA GLN A 108 3.80 -11.96 8.94
C GLN A 108 4.04 -11.36 10.33
N GLN A 109 5.00 -10.45 10.47
CA GLN A 109 5.29 -9.76 11.73
C GLN A 109 4.09 -8.90 12.20
N GLU A 110 3.43 -8.18 11.29
CA GLU A 110 2.23 -7.42 11.60
C GLU A 110 1.10 -8.32 12.11
N LEU A 111 0.91 -9.48 11.48
CA LEU A 111 -0.11 -10.45 11.87
C LEU A 111 0.17 -11.07 13.25
N GLU A 112 1.43 -11.34 13.58
CA GLU A 112 1.81 -11.80 14.91
C GLU A 112 1.62 -10.71 15.98
N LEU A 113 1.99 -9.47 15.66
CA LEU A 113 1.81 -8.34 16.56
C LEU A 113 0.33 -8.07 16.84
N GLU A 114 -0.53 -8.24 15.84
CA GLU A 114 -1.98 -8.12 16.00
C GLU A 114 -2.56 -9.27 16.84
N LYS A 115 -2.11 -10.51 16.62
CA LYS A 115 -2.46 -11.65 17.49
C LYS A 115 -2.07 -11.40 18.95
N LEU A 116 -0.89 -10.83 19.18
CA LEU A 116 -0.40 -10.53 20.53
C LEU A 116 -1.25 -9.45 21.21
N LYS A 117 -1.64 -8.39 20.46
CA LYS A 117 -2.55 -7.35 20.97
C LYS A 117 -3.90 -7.95 21.40
N ILE A 118 -4.52 -8.74 20.52
CA ILE A 118 -5.80 -9.40 20.80
C ILE A 118 -5.69 -10.30 22.03
N ASN A 119 -4.60 -11.08 22.15
CA ASN A 119 -4.42 -11.97 23.30
C ASN A 119 -4.23 -11.18 24.61
N ARG A 120 -3.51 -10.05 24.57
CA ARG A 120 -3.35 -9.17 25.74
C ARG A 120 -4.68 -8.56 26.17
N GLU A 121 -5.49 -8.13 25.21
CA GLU A 121 -6.81 -7.56 25.48
C GLU A 121 -7.77 -8.60 26.07
N LEU A 122 -7.72 -9.84 25.57
CA LEU A 122 -8.48 -10.97 26.11
C LEU A 122 -8.08 -11.29 27.56
N GLU A 123 -6.78 -11.29 27.87
CA GLU A 123 -6.28 -11.49 29.23
C GLU A 123 -6.72 -10.36 30.19
N LEU A 124 -6.70 -9.10 29.73
CA LEU A 124 -7.22 -7.97 30.51
C LEU A 124 -8.72 -8.11 30.80
N ALA A 125 -9.52 -8.56 29.82
CA ALA A 125 -10.95 -8.82 30.01
C ALA A 125 -11.21 -9.97 31.01
N ARG A 126 -10.36 -11.01 31.01
CA ARG A 126 -10.43 -12.13 31.97
C ARG A 126 -10.11 -11.71 33.40
N MET A 127 -9.12 -10.83 33.60
CA MET A 127 -8.76 -10.33 34.94
C MET A 127 -9.87 -9.43 35.53
N GLN A 128 -10.56 -8.65 34.70
CA GLN A 128 -11.68 -7.81 35.15
C GLN A 128 -12.90 -8.62 35.60
N THR A 129 -13.10 -9.83 35.08
CA THR A 129 -14.23 -10.70 35.47
C THR A 129 -14.00 -11.44 36.79
N GLN A 130 -12.75 -11.64 37.22
CA GLN A 130 -12.45 -12.24 38.53
C GLN A 130 -12.61 -11.25 39.71
N ASN A 131 -12.44 -9.95 39.47
CA ASN A 131 -12.51 -8.94 40.53
C ASN A 131 -13.96 -8.58 40.97
N THR A 132 -14.98 -9.02 40.23
CA THR A 132 -16.40 -8.73 40.52
C THR A 132 -17.06 -9.74 41.47
N ASN A 133 -16.35 -10.82 41.87
CA ASN A 133 -16.91 -11.90 42.70
C ASN A 133 -16.52 -11.84 44.20
N GLN A 134 -15.85 -10.79 44.67
CA GLN A 134 -15.58 -10.58 46.11
C GLN A 134 -16.24 -9.29 46.59
N GLY A 135 -17.50 -9.40 47.04
CA GLY A 135 -18.22 -8.26 47.61
C GLY A 135 -19.71 -8.53 47.85
N VAL A 136 -20.06 -9.69 48.40
CA VAL A 136 -21.44 -9.97 48.83
C VAL A 136 -21.59 -9.49 50.28
N ILE A 137 -22.18 -8.30 50.49
CA ILE A 137 -22.79 -7.94 51.77
C ILE A 137 -24.21 -7.44 51.50
N TYR A 138 -25.18 -8.16 52.05
CA TYR A 138 -26.61 -7.89 52.02
C TYR A 138 -26.95 -6.76 52.99
N GLN A 139 -27.68 -5.72 52.55
CA GLN A 139 -28.64 -5.06 53.42
C GLN A 139 -29.78 -4.37 52.65
N GLN A 140 -30.93 -5.07 52.71
CA GLN A 140 -32.32 -4.62 52.87
C GLN A 140 -32.98 -3.70 51.81
N ILE A 141 -33.99 -4.30 51.15
CA ILE A 141 -35.10 -3.67 50.41
C ILE A 141 -36.23 -3.41 51.44
N PRO A 142 -37.00 -2.30 51.38
CA PRO A 142 -38.25 -2.29 50.61
C PRO A 142 -38.40 -0.92 49.86
N GLU A 143 -39.02 -0.75 48.69
CA GLU A 143 -40.38 -1.12 48.27
C GLU A 143 -40.49 -1.08 46.74
N ALA A 144 -41.50 -1.77 46.22
CA ALA A 144 -41.72 -2.10 44.83
C ALA A 144 -42.08 -0.89 43.93
N SER A 145 -41.47 -0.81 42.73
CA SER A 145 -42.21 -0.62 41.48
C SER A 145 -41.31 -0.80 40.23
N ASN A 146 -41.83 -1.58 39.27
CA ASN A 146 -41.38 -1.72 37.88
C ASN A 146 -39.99 -2.31 37.59
N ILE A 147 -39.89 -3.64 37.60
CA ILE A 147 -38.78 -4.37 36.96
C ILE A 147 -38.97 -4.31 35.43
N LYS A 148 -38.50 -3.24 34.79
CA LYS A 148 -37.97 -3.34 33.43
C LYS A 148 -36.64 -4.07 33.56
N LYS A 149 -36.55 -5.31 33.07
CA LYS A 149 -35.28 -6.05 33.00
C LYS A 149 -34.29 -5.20 32.17
N LYS A 150 -33.40 -4.49 32.86
CA LYS A 150 -32.27 -3.77 32.23
C LYS A 150 -31.31 -4.85 31.76
N PHE A 151 -31.40 -5.20 30.49
CA PHE A 151 -30.29 -5.83 29.78
C PHE A 151 -29.08 -4.91 29.94
N THR A 152 -28.08 -5.35 30.69
CA THR A 152 -26.79 -4.66 30.77
C THR A 152 -26.04 -5.00 29.49
N LEU A 153 -26.20 -4.13 28.50
CA LEU A 153 -25.39 -4.15 27.29
C LEU A 153 -23.91 -3.95 27.67
N PRO A 154 -22.95 -4.57 26.95
CA PRO A 154 -21.54 -4.20 27.07
C PRO A 154 -21.42 -2.68 27.00
N LYS A 155 -20.67 -2.06 27.91
CA LYS A 155 -20.49 -0.61 27.93
C LYS A 155 -19.93 -0.18 26.57
N LEU A 156 -20.71 0.56 25.80
CA LEU A 156 -20.32 1.04 24.48
C LEU A 156 -19.06 1.90 24.65
N GLN A 157 -17.91 1.38 24.22
CA GLN A 157 -16.68 2.17 24.18
C GLN A 157 -16.75 3.10 22.97
N PHE A 158 -16.30 4.34 23.14
CA PHE A 158 -16.17 5.26 22.02
C PHE A 158 -15.19 4.67 21.00
N ARG A 159 -15.54 4.74 19.72
CA ARG A 159 -14.56 4.56 18.65
C ARG A 159 -13.46 5.58 18.88
N GLN A 160 -12.21 5.10 18.93
CA GLN A 160 -11.07 5.98 19.12
C GLN A 160 -10.66 6.61 17.79
N PHE A 161 -10.29 7.87 17.84
CA PHE A 161 -9.77 8.63 16.70
C PHE A 161 -8.32 9.04 16.95
N GLY A 162 -7.44 8.70 16.00
CA GLY A 162 -6.03 9.06 16.05
C GLY A 162 -5.72 10.26 15.16
N ASP A 163 -5.46 9.96 13.90
CA ASP A 163 -4.93 10.91 12.92
C ASP A 163 -5.38 10.58 11.49
N ASN A 164 -5.83 9.35 11.24
CA ASN A 164 -6.33 8.93 9.94
C ASN A 164 -7.68 9.57 9.60
N LEU A 165 -7.68 10.48 8.62
CA LEU A 165 -8.86 11.19 8.13
C LEU A 165 -9.97 10.25 7.63
N LYS A 166 -9.67 9.03 7.18
CA LYS A 166 -10.69 8.04 6.74
C LYS A 166 -11.58 7.57 7.88
N ASP A 167 -11.06 7.62 9.10
CA ASP A 167 -11.76 7.17 10.31
C ASP A 167 -12.57 8.31 10.95
N TRP A 168 -12.44 9.54 10.44
CA TRP A 168 -13.15 10.71 10.94
C TRP A 168 -14.67 10.56 10.84
N LEU A 169 -15.21 10.22 9.66
CA LEU A 169 -16.66 10.13 9.47
C LEU A 169 -17.31 9.11 10.43
N PRO A 170 -16.80 7.87 10.56
CA PRO A 170 -17.33 6.91 11.52
C PRO A 170 -17.16 7.35 12.99
N PHE A 171 -16.06 8.02 13.32
CA PHE A 171 -15.80 8.56 14.66
C PHE A 171 -16.80 9.66 15.00
N TRP A 172 -16.87 10.69 14.15
CA TRP A 172 -17.70 11.86 14.39
C TRP A 172 -19.17 11.49 14.43
N SER A 173 -19.64 10.59 13.56
CA SER A 173 -21.02 10.09 13.60
C SER A 173 -21.41 9.46 14.94
N GLN A 174 -20.48 8.76 15.60
CA GLN A 174 -20.72 8.21 16.94
C GLN A 174 -20.64 9.29 18.02
N PHE A 175 -19.61 10.14 17.98
CA PHE A 175 -19.35 11.14 19.01
C PHE A 175 -20.32 12.32 18.96
N GLU A 176 -20.89 12.64 17.81
CA GLU A 176 -21.85 13.73 17.60
C GLU A 176 -23.09 13.58 18.51
N HIS A 177 -23.49 12.35 18.81
CA HIS A 177 -24.58 12.09 19.74
C HIS A 177 -24.22 12.56 21.16
N THR A 178 -22.98 12.36 21.59
CA THR A 178 -22.47 12.85 22.88
C THR A 178 -22.21 14.36 22.87
N ASP A 179 -21.78 14.92 21.73
CA ASP A 179 -21.62 16.38 21.53
C ASP A 179 -22.97 17.10 21.70
N LYS A 180 -24.04 16.57 21.09
CA LYS A 180 -25.40 17.14 21.10
C LYS A 180 -26.25 16.75 22.32
N ASP A 181 -25.75 15.90 23.21
CA ASP A 181 -26.51 15.46 24.39
C ASP A 181 -26.49 16.54 25.49
N ASP A 182 -27.60 17.25 25.69
CA ASP A 182 -27.70 18.30 26.70
C ASP A 182 -27.74 17.77 28.15
N ASP A 183 -27.98 16.46 28.35
CA ASP A 183 -27.99 15.84 29.68
C ASP A 183 -26.57 15.60 30.24
N ILE A 184 -25.55 15.68 29.37
CA ILE A 184 -24.14 15.48 29.76
C ILE A 184 -23.48 16.83 30.00
N ALA A 185 -22.97 17.05 31.21
CA ALA A 185 -22.22 18.25 31.54
C ALA A 185 -20.98 18.43 30.62
N PRO A 186 -20.66 19.65 30.14
CA PRO A 186 -19.55 19.86 29.20
C PRO A 186 -18.19 19.38 29.70
N GLU A 187 -17.96 19.35 31.01
CA GLU A 187 -16.76 18.81 31.64
C GLU A 187 -16.64 17.30 31.41
N ASN A 188 -17.76 16.58 31.54
CA ASN A 188 -17.83 15.15 31.25
C ASN A 188 -17.69 14.89 29.75
N LYS A 189 -18.28 15.75 28.89
CA LYS A 189 -18.08 15.68 27.43
C LYS A 189 -16.61 15.87 27.05
N PHE A 190 -15.90 16.78 27.73
CA PHE A 190 -14.47 16.98 27.52
C PHE A 190 -13.68 15.72 27.88
N GLN A 191 -13.97 15.09 29.02
CA GLN A 191 -13.34 13.84 29.40
C GLN A 191 -13.62 12.70 28.40
N TYR A 192 -14.84 12.62 27.88
CA TYR A 192 -15.19 11.67 26.83
C TYR A 192 -14.45 11.96 25.51
N LEU A 193 -14.31 13.23 25.13
CA LEU A 193 -13.54 13.63 23.94
C LEU A 193 -12.06 13.23 24.06
N VAL A 194 -11.48 13.47 25.24
CA VAL A 194 -10.13 13.01 25.58
C VAL A 194 -10.06 11.49 25.46
N GLN A 195 -10.97 10.74 26.08
CA GLN A 195 -10.99 9.27 26.01
C GLN A 195 -11.20 8.71 24.59
N ALA A 196 -11.95 9.44 23.76
CA ALA A 196 -12.25 9.07 22.39
C ALA A 196 -11.11 9.41 21.41
N THR A 197 -10.02 10.04 21.88
CA THR A 197 -8.81 10.27 21.08
C THR A 197 -7.67 9.35 21.53
N VAL A 198 -6.92 8.82 20.56
CA VAL A 198 -5.81 7.88 20.80
C VAL A 198 -4.63 8.61 21.44
N VAL A 199 -4.09 8.08 22.55
CA VAL A 199 -2.92 8.66 23.22
C VAL A 199 -1.72 8.72 22.28
N GLY A 200 -1.06 9.89 22.21
CA GLY A 200 0.09 10.12 21.32
C GLY A 200 -0.27 10.45 19.86
N SER A 201 -1.56 10.54 19.53
CA SER A 201 -2.01 10.97 18.20
C SER A 201 -2.10 12.50 18.07
N ARG A 202 -2.11 12.97 16.81
CA ARG A 202 -2.29 14.40 16.54
C ARG A 202 -3.66 14.93 16.98
N ALA A 203 -4.72 14.11 16.94
CA ALA A 203 -6.03 14.50 17.48
C ALA A 203 -5.96 14.70 19.00
N ARG A 204 -5.27 13.82 19.71
CA ARG A 204 -5.10 13.92 21.16
C ARG A 204 -4.34 15.18 21.55
N GLU A 205 -3.26 15.50 20.85
CA GLU A 205 -2.51 16.75 21.08
C GLU A 205 -3.38 18.00 20.89
N VAL A 206 -4.29 17.98 19.91
CA VAL A 206 -5.22 19.09 19.67
C VAL A 206 -6.19 19.24 20.84
N VAL A 207 -6.76 18.13 21.34
CA VAL A 207 -7.70 18.16 22.46
C VAL A 207 -7.00 18.54 23.76
N GLU A 208 -5.82 17.99 24.04
CA GLU A 208 -5.03 18.28 25.25
C GLU A 208 -4.39 19.67 25.25
N SER A 209 -4.30 20.34 24.09
CA SER A 209 -3.84 21.74 24.02
C SER A 209 -4.76 22.73 24.75
N PHE A 210 -5.99 22.30 25.04
CA PHE A 210 -6.95 23.07 25.82
C PHE A 210 -7.01 22.55 27.26
N PRO A 211 -6.98 23.43 28.28
CA PRO A 211 -7.30 23.04 29.64
C PRO A 211 -8.71 22.43 29.70
N PRO A 212 -8.91 21.32 30.45
CA PRO A 212 -10.19 20.62 30.54
C PRO A 212 -11.18 21.39 31.42
N THR A 213 -11.65 22.53 30.90
CA THR A 213 -12.63 23.41 31.50
C THR A 213 -13.87 23.50 30.62
N VAL A 214 -15.01 23.82 31.24
CA VAL A 214 -16.33 23.95 30.59
C VAL A 214 -16.27 24.85 29.35
N GLU A 215 -15.60 26.00 29.50
CA GLU A 215 -15.48 27.06 28.50
C GLU A 215 -14.62 26.68 27.30
N ASN A 216 -13.76 25.67 27.47
CA ASN A 216 -12.80 25.25 26.46
C ASN A 216 -13.26 24.00 25.71
N TYR A 217 -14.31 23.31 26.16
CA TYR A 217 -14.88 22.18 25.44
C TYR A 217 -15.27 22.54 24.00
N ALA A 218 -16.08 23.59 23.83
CA ALA A 218 -16.50 24.04 22.50
C ALA A 218 -15.29 24.36 21.61
N LYS A 219 -14.28 25.06 22.16
CA LYS A 219 -13.05 25.41 21.43
C LYS A 219 -12.24 24.18 21.02
N ALA A 220 -12.18 23.16 21.87
CA ALA A 220 -11.49 21.90 21.58
C ALA A 220 -12.18 21.12 20.46
N VAL A 221 -13.52 21.02 20.50
CA VAL A 221 -14.33 20.39 19.45
C VAL A 221 -14.20 21.15 18.12
N ASP A 222 -14.30 22.48 18.15
CA ASP A 222 -14.16 23.32 16.96
C ASP A 222 -12.77 23.20 16.34
N SER A 223 -11.71 23.21 17.16
CA SER A 223 -10.33 23.00 16.70
C SER A 223 -10.13 21.61 16.09
N LEU A 224 -10.76 20.58 16.67
CA LEU A 224 -10.71 19.23 16.15
C LEU A 224 -11.44 19.11 14.79
N LYS A 225 -12.65 19.68 14.67
CA LYS A 225 -13.42 19.75 13.42
C LYS A 225 -12.68 20.56 12.35
N ALA A 226 -12.09 21.69 12.70
CA ALA A 226 -11.35 22.54 11.76
C ALA A 226 -10.11 21.85 11.18
N ARG A 227 -9.52 20.89 11.91
CA ARG A 227 -8.34 20.15 11.44
C ARG A 227 -8.70 18.86 10.70
N PHE A 228 -9.65 18.09 11.21
CA PHE A 228 -9.92 16.73 10.71
C PHE A 228 -11.30 16.57 10.07
N GLY A 229 -12.25 17.45 10.38
CA GLY A 229 -13.62 17.42 9.87
C GLY A 229 -13.88 18.32 8.66
N ARG A 230 -12.82 18.73 7.98
CA ARG A 230 -12.90 19.53 6.76
C ARG A 230 -13.46 18.70 5.61
N GLU A 231 -14.68 19.01 5.19
CA GLU A 231 -15.39 18.27 4.13
C GLU A 231 -14.58 18.24 2.82
N ASP A 232 -13.92 19.34 2.45
CA ASP A 232 -13.04 19.44 1.28
C ASP A 232 -11.89 18.44 1.33
N LEU A 233 -11.19 18.35 2.47
CA LEU A 233 -10.12 17.38 2.66
C LEU A 233 -10.63 15.94 2.70
N LEU A 234 -11.77 15.70 3.36
CA LEU A 234 -12.35 14.37 3.46
C LEU A 234 -12.74 13.85 2.08
N VAL A 235 -13.35 14.71 1.24
CA VAL A 235 -13.64 14.38 -0.16
C VAL A 235 -12.36 14.03 -0.91
N GLU A 236 -11.30 14.84 -0.79
CA GLU A 236 -10.01 14.56 -1.43
C GLU A 236 -9.44 13.20 -0.99
N VAL A 237 -9.46 12.89 0.30
CA VAL A 237 -8.99 11.61 0.83
C VAL A 237 -9.78 10.44 0.25
N TYR A 238 -11.12 10.48 0.29
CA TYR A 238 -11.94 9.40 -0.24
C TYR A 238 -11.83 9.26 -1.76
N VAL A 239 -11.68 10.37 -2.50
CA VAL A 239 -11.40 10.34 -3.96
C VAL A 239 -10.02 9.75 -4.24
N SER A 240 -8.99 10.16 -3.50
CA SER A 240 -7.64 9.60 -3.62
C SER A 240 -7.64 8.09 -3.36
N GLU A 241 -8.34 7.62 -2.33
CA GLU A 241 -8.47 6.19 -2.04
C GLU A 241 -9.25 5.42 -3.11
N LEU A 242 -10.31 6.04 -3.63
CA LEU A 242 -11.05 5.50 -4.76
C LEU A 242 -10.13 5.34 -5.98
N LEU A 243 -9.34 6.36 -6.31
CA LEU A 243 -8.38 6.31 -7.43
C LEU A 243 -7.28 5.26 -7.19
N LYS A 244 -6.70 5.20 -5.97
CA LYS A 244 -5.70 4.18 -5.61
C LYS A 244 -6.25 2.77 -5.78
N LEU A 245 -7.46 2.52 -5.28
CA LEU A 245 -8.12 1.22 -5.44
C LEU A 245 -8.28 0.88 -6.92
N ILE A 246 -8.65 1.85 -7.75
CA ILE A 246 -8.80 1.65 -9.19
C ILE A 246 -7.45 1.37 -9.87
N PHE A 247 -6.38 2.10 -9.52
CA PHE A 247 -5.04 1.87 -10.06
C PHE A 247 -4.50 0.48 -9.70
N SER A 248 -4.75 -0.01 -8.48
CA SER A 248 -4.40 -1.38 -8.08
C SER A 248 -5.05 -2.44 -8.97
N VAL A 249 -6.27 -2.20 -9.46
CA VAL A 249 -6.94 -3.12 -10.41
C VAL A 249 -6.33 -3.03 -11.81
N GLN A 250 -5.89 -1.84 -12.25
CA GLN A 250 -5.20 -1.67 -13.54
C GLN A 250 -3.83 -2.35 -13.58
N SER A 251 -3.10 -2.32 -12.46
CA SER A 251 -1.77 -2.95 -12.35
C SER A 251 -1.82 -4.48 -12.20
N ASN A 252 -2.93 -5.14 -12.57
CA ASN A 252 -3.14 -6.59 -12.47
C ASN A 252 -2.91 -7.21 -11.07
N GLN A 253 -3.02 -6.42 -9.99
CA GLN A 253 -3.04 -7.03 -8.66
C GLN A 253 -4.28 -7.93 -8.56
N LYS A 254 -4.09 -9.19 -8.15
CA LYS A 254 -5.19 -10.14 -7.93
C LYS A 254 -5.97 -9.75 -6.67
N LEU A 255 -6.79 -8.72 -6.77
CA LEU A 255 -7.75 -8.36 -5.74
C LEU A 255 -9.03 -9.18 -5.95
N SER A 256 -9.57 -9.73 -4.86
CA SER A 256 -10.85 -10.42 -4.91
C SER A 256 -11.91 -9.46 -5.43
N PRO A 257 -12.68 -9.81 -6.47
CA PRO A 257 -13.67 -8.89 -7.02
C PRO A 257 -14.73 -8.47 -6.01
N ILE A 258 -15.15 -9.36 -5.10
CA ILE A 258 -16.10 -9.03 -4.02
C ILE A 258 -15.52 -7.91 -3.14
N PHE A 259 -14.26 -8.05 -2.73
CA PHE A 259 -13.56 -7.04 -1.93
C PHE A 259 -13.46 -5.68 -2.65
N LEU A 260 -13.20 -5.69 -3.96
CA LEU A 260 -13.14 -4.48 -4.77
C LEU A 260 -14.47 -3.73 -4.76
N TYR A 261 -15.59 -4.44 -4.99
CA TYR A 261 -16.91 -3.82 -5.01
C TYR A 261 -17.32 -3.31 -3.65
N ASP A 262 -17.10 -4.08 -2.58
CA ASP A 262 -17.41 -3.65 -1.21
C ASP A 262 -16.65 -2.38 -0.82
N LYS A 263 -15.36 -2.30 -1.18
CA LYS A 263 -14.55 -1.10 -0.91
C LYS A 263 -14.96 0.09 -1.77
N LEU A 264 -15.21 -0.13 -3.06
CA LEU A 264 -15.63 0.92 -3.97
C LEU A 264 -16.99 1.51 -3.56
N GLU A 265 -17.94 0.65 -3.17
CA GLU A 265 -19.23 1.08 -2.65
C GLU A 265 -19.09 1.79 -1.30
N SER A 266 -18.21 1.32 -0.41
CA SER A 266 -17.92 1.99 0.86
C SER A 266 -17.39 3.42 0.65
N TYR A 267 -16.49 3.64 -0.30
CA TYR A 267 -15.96 4.99 -0.58
C TYR A 267 -17.03 5.89 -1.23
N LEU A 268 -17.86 5.34 -2.11
CA LEU A 268 -18.96 6.09 -2.71
C LEU A 268 -20.00 6.53 -1.68
N ARG A 269 -20.37 5.65 -0.74
CA ARG A 269 -21.29 6.02 0.36
C ARG A 269 -20.68 7.09 1.28
N ALA A 270 -19.37 7.05 1.52
CA ALA A 270 -18.69 8.09 2.28
C ALA A 270 -18.70 9.44 1.55
N LEU A 271 -18.43 9.44 0.24
CA LEU A 271 -18.51 10.64 -0.60
C LEU A 271 -19.94 11.21 -0.68
N GLU A 272 -20.95 10.35 -0.77
CA GLU A 272 -22.36 10.76 -0.74
C GLU A 272 -22.73 11.41 0.61
N THR A 273 -22.23 10.85 1.72
CA THR A 273 -22.40 11.42 3.07
C THR A 273 -21.77 12.82 3.18
N LEU A 274 -20.68 13.06 2.45
CA LEU A 274 -20.00 14.36 2.34
C LEU A 274 -20.65 15.31 1.31
N GLY A 275 -21.81 14.96 0.75
CA GLY A 275 -22.53 15.81 -0.19
C GLY A 275 -21.97 15.80 -1.62
N VAL A 276 -21.07 14.87 -1.96
CA VAL A 276 -20.64 14.66 -3.34
C VAL A 276 -21.78 13.98 -4.09
N THR A 277 -22.33 14.67 -5.09
CA THR A 277 -23.43 14.12 -5.89
C THR A 277 -22.98 12.90 -6.67
N THR A 278 -23.92 11.98 -6.85
CA THR A 278 -23.76 10.77 -7.67
C THR A 278 -23.23 11.09 -9.08
N ASP A 279 -23.60 12.24 -9.65
CA ASP A 279 -23.16 12.74 -10.96
C ASP A 279 -21.67 13.14 -10.99
N LYS A 280 -21.16 13.75 -9.91
CA LYS A 280 -19.73 14.06 -9.75
C LYS A 280 -18.90 12.81 -9.53
N CYS A 281 -19.40 11.87 -8.72
CA CYS A 281 -18.78 10.55 -8.55
C CYS A 281 -18.73 9.79 -9.88
N ALA A 282 -19.80 9.84 -10.68
CA ALA A 282 -19.82 9.28 -12.02
C ALA A 282 -18.73 9.93 -12.89
N SER A 283 -18.61 11.26 -12.92
CA SER A 283 -17.56 11.94 -13.69
C SER A 283 -16.12 11.49 -13.32
N ILE A 284 -15.86 11.21 -12.03
CA ILE A 284 -14.55 10.69 -11.56
C ILE A 284 -14.31 9.24 -12.03
N LEU A 285 -15.36 8.44 -12.12
CA LEU A 285 -15.30 7.03 -12.54
C LEU A 285 -15.30 6.86 -14.07
N TYR A 286 -15.58 7.92 -14.83
CA TYR A 286 -15.83 7.89 -16.28
C TYR A 286 -14.64 7.46 -17.12
N PRO A 287 -13.43 7.97 -16.84
CA PRO A 287 -12.25 7.52 -17.56
C PRO A 287 -11.94 6.02 -17.37
N MET A 288 -12.55 5.36 -16.38
CA MET A 288 -12.08 4.08 -15.85
C MET A 288 -13.04 2.91 -16.07
N SER A 289 -14.36 3.17 -16.23
CA SER A 289 -15.38 2.11 -16.33
C SER A 289 -15.27 1.26 -17.60
N ASN A 290 -14.76 1.82 -18.69
CA ASN A 290 -14.82 1.18 -20.01
C ASN A 290 -13.86 -0.02 -20.16
N HIS A 291 -12.86 -0.16 -19.29
CA HIS A 291 -11.83 -1.21 -19.40
C HIS A 291 -11.68 -2.09 -18.15
N VAL A 292 -11.90 -1.55 -16.94
CA VAL A 292 -11.58 -2.25 -15.68
C VAL A 292 -12.81 -2.93 -15.06
N LEU A 293 -13.96 -2.26 -15.09
CA LEU A 293 -15.19 -2.78 -14.48
C LEU A 293 -15.86 -3.84 -15.38
N THR A 294 -15.94 -3.61 -16.69
CA THR A 294 -16.49 -4.57 -17.66
C THR A 294 -15.71 -5.90 -17.69
N ARG A 295 -14.37 -5.85 -17.64
CA ARG A 295 -13.51 -7.06 -17.69
C ARG A 295 -13.64 -7.96 -16.46
N ASN A 296 -13.86 -7.36 -15.28
CA ASN A 296 -14.04 -8.10 -14.04
C ASN A 296 -15.50 -8.53 -13.83
N PHE A 297 -16.47 -7.78 -14.34
CA PHE A 297 -17.89 -8.14 -14.32
C PHE A 297 -18.18 -9.39 -15.16
N LEU A 298 -17.65 -9.46 -16.40
CA LEU A 298 -17.78 -10.62 -17.29
C LEU A 298 -17.20 -11.91 -16.69
N LYS A 299 -16.20 -11.80 -15.80
CA LYS A 299 -15.56 -12.95 -15.14
C LYS A 299 -16.38 -13.53 -13.99
N LEU A 300 -17.34 -12.79 -13.44
CA LEU A 300 -18.00 -13.16 -12.19
C LEU A 300 -19.34 -13.86 -12.37
N GLY A 301 -19.98 -13.79 -13.55
CA GLY A 301 -21.26 -14.46 -13.79
C GLY A 301 -22.37 -14.08 -12.80
N ILE A 302 -22.27 -12.91 -12.16
CA ILE A 302 -23.25 -12.46 -11.17
C ILE A 302 -24.46 -11.91 -11.94
N GLY A 303 -25.60 -12.60 -11.82
CA GLY A 303 -26.85 -12.23 -12.50
C GLY A 303 -27.51 -10.93 -11.98
N VAL A 304 -26.96 -10.31 -10.94
CA VAL A 304 -27.46 -9.06 -10.34
C VAL A 304 -26.31 -8.06 -10.21
N LEU A 305 -26.43 -6.93 -10.89
CA LEU A 305 -25.45 -5.85 -10.80
C LEU A 305 -25.42 -5.27 -9.37
N PRO A 306 -24.24 -5.09 -8.75
CA PRO A 306 -24.10 -4.32 -7.52
C PRO A 306 -24.65 -2.90 -7.68
N PRO A 307 -25.12 -2.25 -6.58
CA PRO A 307 -25.75 -0.92 -6.64
C PRO A 307 -24.92 0.12 -7.39
N VAL A 308 -23.59 0.06 -7.27
CA VAL A 308 -22.69 0.97 -7.99
C VAL A 308 -22.72 0.79 -9.51
N LEU A 309 -22.86 -0.44 -9.99
CA LEU A 309 -22.96 -0.69 -11.43
C LEU A 309 -24.36 -0.32 -11.94
N GLN A 310 -25.41 -0.55 -11.15
CA GLN A 310 -26.75 -0.03 -11.49
C GLN A 310 -26.77 1.51 -11.56
N MET A 311 -26.07 2.17 -10.64
CA MET A 311 -25.87 3.62 -10.65
C MET A 311 -25.15 4.08 -11.93
N MET A 312 -24.09 3.39 -12.36
CA MET A 312 -23.42 3.68 -13.63
C MET A 312 -24.37 3.49 -14.82
N GLN A 313 -25.12 2.38 -14.86
CA GLN A 313 -26.11 2.12 -15.90
C GLN A 313 -27.18 3.22 -15.99
N ARG A 314 -27.71 3.65 -14.85
CA ARG A 314 -28.73 4.70 -14.74
C ARG A 314 -28.24 6.06 -15.25
N ASN A 315 -26.93 6.31 -15.18
CA ASN A 315 -26.31 7.53 -15.70
C ASN A 315 -25.93 7.42 -17.21
N GLY A 316 -26.38 6.38 -17.92
CA GLY A 316 -26.17 6.21 -19.38
C GLY A 316 -24.91 5.44 -19.79
N TRP A 317 -24.31 4.67 -18.89
CA TRP A 317 -23.03 4.00 -19.14
C TRP A 317 -23.26 2.61 -19.69
N ARG A 318 -22.57 2.24 -20.79
CA ARG A 318 -22.53 0.85 -21.26
C ARG A 318 -21.62 0.05 -20.35
N ILE A 319 -22.18 -0.96 -19.70
CA ILE A 319 -21.47 -1.92 -18.84
C ILE A 319 -21.25 -3.20 -19.63
#